data_AF-A0A937VR92-F1
#
_entry.id   AF-A0A937VR92-F1
#
_cell.length_a   1.000
_cell.length_b   1.000
_cell.length_c   1.000
_cell.angle_alpha   90.00
_cell.angle_beta   90.00
_cell.angle_gamma   90.00
#
_symmetry.space_group_name_H-M   'P 1'
#
loop_
_entity.id
_entity.type
_entity.pdbx_description
1 polymer ?
#
loop_
_entity_poly.entity_id
_entity_poly.type
_entity_poly.pdbx_seq_one_letter_code
_entity_poly.pdbx_strand_id
1 'polypeptide(L)'
;MRRFTVGQVHKPTRIHRVGQVFKPSSHPRRFTLGLALAMATCLSLLPASSPAQAGTVNWTVVDTPSIENNVILSPSEVNAIAIGRDGRTFYALDIPNGKVFRSVNSGIGWDDITGVLTNAGAAMPAWHIALAPDNHNFIAIVTSTAAAPRRVFISLDGGNSWHDTNCTATSNISALDVSPNRNGYDIMVGTRTGAGNGDILTYRAVGIGNWASQGFVGDVLTAKFSPSYAADASLVIVASSATGTTINLGIHDTAVNTTNWGTWGPVEVTTGGTGTSPTAANVIGADL
;
A
#
# COMPACT_ATOMS: atom_id res chain seq x y z
N MET A 1 31.20 -12.68 3.61
CA MET A 1 31.33 -13.68 4.69
C MET A 1 30.58 -13.20 5.92
N ARG A 2 29.35 -13.69 6.16
CA ARG A 2 28.60 -13.42 7.40
C ARG A 2 28.60 -14.69 8.24
N ARG A 3 29.12 -14.58 9.45
CA ARG A 3 29.31 -15.66 10.44
C ARG A 3 27.99 -15.85 11.18
N PHE A 4 27.34 -17.01 11.02
CA PHE A 4 26.22 -17.43 11.86
C PHE A 4 26.77 -18.02 13.16
N THR A 5 26.34 -17.47 14.30
CA THR A 5 26.64 -18.01 15.63
C THR A 5 25.43 -18.82 16.10
N VAL A 6 25.63 -20.12 16.28
CA VAL A 6 24.68 -21.06 16.88
C VAL A 6 25.10 -21.33 18.32
N GLY A 7 24.15 -21.30 19.25
CA GLY A 7 24.29 -21.74 20.64
C GLY A 7 23.26 -21.03 21.52
N GLN A 8 22.41 -21.69 22.30
CA GLN A 8 22.72 -22.71 23.29
C GLN A 8 21.55 -23.68 23.50
N VAL A 9 21.89 -24.94 23.72
CA VAL A 9 20.97 -26.05 24.06
C VAL A 9 20.75 -26.05 25.57
N HIS A 10 19.49 -25.94 25.99
CA HIS A 10 19.10 -26.00 27.39
C HIS A 10 19.15 -27.46 27.89
N LYS A 11 19.98 -27.74 28.90
CA LYS A 11 20.10 -29.07 29.53
C LYS A 11 18.95 -29.29 30.54
N PRO A 12 18.32 -30.48 30.57
CA PRO A 12 17.32 -30.79 31.59
C PRO A 12 17.98 -31.16 32.94
N THR A 13 17.45 -30.57 34.00
CA THR A 13 17.88 -30.77 35.38
C THR A 13 17.47 -32.16 35.89
N ARG A 14 18.46 -32.91 36.37
CA ARG A 14 18.34 -34.28 36.90
C ARG A 14 17.76 -34.25 38.31
N ILE A 15 16.54 -34.77 38.49
CA ILE A 15 15.87 -34.87 39.79
C ILE A 15 16.40 -36.11 40.53
N HIS A 16 17.01 -35.91 41.70
CA HIS A 16 17.44 -36.97 42.60
C HIS A 16 16.24 -37.56 43.35
N ARG A 17 16.02 -38.87 43.20
CA ARG A 17 15.01 -39.65 43.91
C ARG A 17 15.61 -40.21 45.20
N VAL A 18 15.28 -39.61 46.35
CA VAL A 18 15.60 -40.15 47.67
C VAL A 18 14.46 -41.08 48.08
N GLY A 19 14.75 -42.37 48.16
CA GLY A 19 13.81 -43.37 48.69
C GLY A 19 13.77 -43.28 50.22
N GLN A 20 12.62 -42.91 50.76
CA GLN A 20 12.30 -43.14 52.17
C GLN A 20 11.18 -44.19 52.26
N VAL A 21 11.51 -45.29 52.93
CA VAL A 21 10.61 -46.41 53.22
C VAL A 21 9.69 -45.99 54.37
N PHE A 22 8.42 -45.76 54.06
CA PHE A 22 7.39 -45.47 55.06
C PHE A 22 6.90 -46.76 55.72
N LYS A 23 7.03 -46.84 57.06
CA LYS A 23 6.37 -47.84 57.90
C LYS A 23 4.89 -47.48 58.07
N PRO A 24 3.94 -48.43 57.90
CA PRO A 24 2.53 -48.15 58.13
C PRO A 24 2.22 -48.21 59.63
N SER A 25 1.79 -47.08 60.21
CA SER A 25 1.17 -47.04 61.53
C SER A 25 -0.33 -47.31 61.41
N SER A 26 -0.78 -48.41 61.98
CA SER A 26 -2.18 -48.77 62.16
C SER A 26 -2.76 -47.99 63.36
N HIS A 27 -3.83 -47.19 63.15
CA HIS A 27 -4.88 -46.79 64.14
C HIS A 27 -5.78 -45.66 63.57
N PRO A 28 -7.04 -45.47 64.06
CA PRO A 28 -8.21 -45.84 63.26
C PRO A 28 -9.19 -44.69 62.93
N ARG A 29 -9.86 -44.83 61.77
CA ARG A 29 -11.29 -44.56 61.48
C ARG A 29 -11.97 -43.23 61.89
N ARG A 30 -11.28 -42.18 62.31
CA ARG A 30 -11.93 -40.85 62.54
C ARG A 30 -11.54 -39.74 61.57
N PHE A 31 -10.57 -39.98 60.69
CA PHE A 31 -10.06 -38.98 59.73
C PHE A 31 -10.79 -38.96 58.37
N THR A 32 -11.58 -39.98 58.05
CA THR A 32 -12.24 -40.10 56.74
C THR A 32 -13.41 -39.14 56.56
N LEU A 33 -14.11 -38.77 57.63
CA LEU A 33 -15.26 -37.84 57.53
C LEU A 33 -14.82 -36.39 57.29
N GLY A 34 -13.75 -35.95 57.96
CA GLY A 34 -13.21 -34.58 57.80
C GLY A 34 -12.59 -34.36 56.43
N LEU A 35 -11.88 -35.36 55.88
CA LEU A 35 -11.30 -35.28 54.54
C LEU A 35 -12.37 -35.30 53.44
N ALA A 36 -13.45 -36.09 53.62
CA ALA A 36 -14.58 -36.10 52.70
C ALA A 36 -15.33 -34.75 52.70
N LEU A 37 -15.51 -34.13 53.88
CA LEU A 37 -16.13 -32.81 53.98
C LEU A 37 -15.24 -31.71 53.38
N ALA A 38 -13.93 -31.75 53.62
CA ALA A 38 -12.97 -30.82 53.03
C ALA A 38 -12.89 -30.93 51.51
N MET A 39 -12.91 -32.15 50.95
CA MET A 39 -12.99 -32.36 49.49
C MET A 39 -14.33 -31.89 48.91
N ALA A 40 -15.44 -32.13 49.61
CA ALA A 40 -16.75 -31.65 49.17
C ALA A 40 -16.82 -30.11 49.14
N THR A 41 -16.23 -29.42 50.12
CA THR A 41 -16.14 -27.95 50.13
C THR A 41 -15.18 -27.40 49.07
N CYS A 42 -14.09 -28.10 48.75
CA CYS A 42 -13.20 -27.69 47.67
C CYS A 42 -13.84 -27.89 46.28
N LEU A 43 -14.69 -28.90 46.10
CA LEU A 43 -15.44 -29.09 44.84
C LEU A 43 -16.54 -28.04 44.65
N SER A 44 -17.14 -27.51 45.72
CA SER A 44 -18.16 -26.45 45.62
C SER A 44 -17.61 -25.06 45.31
N LEU A 45 -16.29 -24.87 45.38
CA LEU A 45 -15.61 -23.61 45.07
C LEU A 45 -14.98 -23.60 43.66
N LEU A 46 -15.15 -24.66 42.88
CA LEU A 46 -14.80 -24.62 41.46
C LEU A 46 -15.80 -23.66 40.78
N PRO A 47 -15.35 -22.53 40.22
CA PRO A 47 -16.24 -21.66 39.47
C PRO A 47 -16.83 -22.52 38.36
N ALA A 48 -18.16 -22.65 38.34
CA ALA A 48 -18.85 -23.28 37.24
C ALA A 48 -18.51 -22.45 36.00
N SER A 49 -17.57 -22.95 35.19
CA SER A 49 -17.34 -22.40 33.86
C SER A 49 -18.60 -22.73 33.09
N SER A 50 -19.54 -21.79 33.04
CA SER A 50 -20.66 -21.86 32.12
C SER A 50 -20.03 -22.10 30.75
N PRO A 51 -20.37 -23.20 30.05
CA PRO A 51 -19.90 -23.36 28.68
C PRO A 51 -20.32 -22.09 27.95
N ALA A 52 -19.36 -21.39 27.37
CA ALA A 52 -19.65 -20.22 26.56
C ALA A 52 -20.60 -20.70 25.46
N GLN A 53 -21.88 -20.38 25.61
CA GLN A 53 -22.89 -20.71 24.63
C GLN A 53 -22.61 -19.77 23.47
N ALA A 54 -21.84 -20.26 22.50
CA ALA A 54 -21.78 -19.63 21.19
C ALA A 54 -23.22 -19.55 20.72
N GLY A 55 -23.76 -18.34 20.60
CA GLY A 55 -25.09 -18.11 20.06
C GLY A 55 -25.23 -18.79 18.70
N THR A 56 -26.47 -19.02 18.26
CA THR A 56 -26.74 -19.66 16.97
C THR A 56 -26.01 -18.91 15.86
N VAL A 57 -24.96 -19.53 15.31
CA VAL A 57 -24.23 -18.99 14.17
C VAL A 57 -25.04 -19.34 12.93
N ASN A 58 -25.78 -18.37 12.40
CA ASN A 58 -26.49 -18.53 11.14
C ASN A 58 -25.53 -18.19 10.01
N TRP A 59 -25.30 -19.14 9.11
CA TRP A 59 -24.69 -18.87 7.82
C TRP A 59 -25.76 -18.29 6.91
N THR A 60 -25.59 -17.04 6.48
CA THR A 60 -26.39 -16.46 5.41
C THR A 60 -25.64 -16.58 4.11
N VAL A 61 -26.33 -16.98 3.04
CA VAL A 61 -25.79 -16.87 1.70
C VAL A 61 -25.68 -15.38 1.39
N VAL A 62 -24.46 -14.92 1.13
CA VAL A 62 -24.21 -13.58 0.60
C VAL A 62 -23.96 -13.76 -0.88
N ASP A 63 -24.88 -13.26 -1.70
CA ASP A 63 -24.67 -13.25 -3.15
C ASP A 63 -23.46 -12.38 -3.45
N THR A 64 -22.44 -12.95 -4.07
CA THR A 64 -21.30 -12.20 -4.62
C THR A 64 -21.42 -12.25 -6.14
N PRO A 65 -21.60 -11.11 -6.82
CA PRO A 65 -21.50 -9.73 -6.33
C PRO A 65 -22.70 -9.25 -5.47
N SER A 66 -22.44 -8.49 -4.39
CA SER A 66 -23.48 -7.83 -3.60
C SER A 66 -23.39 -6.31 -3.74
N ILE A 67 -24.56 -5.68 -3.93
CA ILE A 67 -24.70 -4.22 -3.86
C ILE A 67 -24.63 -3.71 -2.42
N GLU A 68 -24.81 -4.58 -1.42
CA GLU A 68 -24.68 -4.22 -0.02
C GLU A 68 -23.22 -3.90 0.27
N ASN A 69 -22.96 -2.66 0.71
CA ASN A 69 -21.62 -2.10 0.96
C ASN A 69 -20.71 -2.02 -0.28
N ASN A 70 -21.23 -2.16 -1.51
CA ASN A 70 -20.46 -2.04 -2.75
C ASN A 70 -19.21 -2.94 -2.80
N VAL A 71 -19.27 -4.14 -2.20
CA VAL A 71 -18.10 -5.03 -2.05
C VAL A 71 -17.63 -5.59 -3.39
N ILE A 72 -18.59 -5.93 -4.27
CA ILE A 72 -18.33 -6.28 -5.66
C ILE A 72 -19.49 -5.68 -6.45
N LEU A 73 -19.20 -4.69 -7.29
CA LEU A 73 -20.17 -4.09 -8.18
C LEU A 73 -20.09 -4.76 -9.54
N SER A 74 -21.24 -5.17 -10.07
CA SER A 74 -21.34 -5.62 -11.47
C SER A 74 -22.12 -4.57 -12.25
N PRO A 75 -21.63 -4.15 -13.43
CA PRO A 75 -20.32 -4.46 -14.02
C PRO A 75 -19.25 -3.48 -13.50
N SER A 76 -18.21 -3.97 -12.81
CA SER A 76 -17.02 -3.15 -12.47
C SER A 76 -15.74 -3.80 -12.95
N GLU A 77 -14.81 -2.97 -13.41
CA GLU A 77 -13.46 -3.38 -13.79
C GLU A 77 -12.46 -2.54 -13.01
N VAL A 78 -11.91 -3.10 -11.92
CA VAL A 78 -10.93 -2.37 -11.10
C VAL A 78 -9.58 -2.38 -11.80
N ASN A 79 -9.13 -1.22 -12.27
CA ASN A 79 -7.86 -1.09 -13.00
C ASN A 79 -6.71 -0.58 -12.12
N ALA A 80 -7.01 0.11 -11.03
CA ALA A 80 -6.01 0.58 -10.08
C ALA A 80 -6.55 0.52 -8.64
N ILE A 81 -5.68 0.17 -7.71
CA ILE A 81 -5.94 0.18 -6.28
C ILE A 81 -4.80 0.88 -5.57
N ALA A 82 -5.12 1.68 -4.56
CA ALA A 82 -4.13 2.26 -3.66
C ALA A 82 -4.55 2.09 -2.22
N ILE A 83 -3.59 1.75 -1.36
CA ILE A 83 -3.82 1.36 0.02
C ILE A 83 -3.03 2.30 0.93
N GLY A 84 -3.72 2.94 1.86
CA GLY A 84 -3.10 3.77 2.89
C GLY A 84 -2.31 2.92 3.89
N ARG A 85 -1.26 3.52 4.46
CA ARG A 85 -0.42 2.86 5.48
C ARG A 85 -1.17 2.51 6.77
N ASP A 86 -2.35 3.08 6.98
CA ASP A 86 -3.23 2.73 8.10
C ASP A 86 -3.82 1.31 7.98
N GLY A 87 -3.68 0.66 6.82
CA GLY A 87 -4.21 -0.66 6.52
C GLY A 87 -5.74 -0.71 6.48
N ARG A 88 -6.40 0.46 6.43
CA ARG A 88 -7.86 0.60 6.49
C ARG A 88 -8.42 1.42 5.35
N THR A 89 -7.67 2.40 4.87
CA THR A 89 -8.14 3.32 3.84
C THR A 89 -7.69 2.83 2.46
N PHE A 90 -8.64 2.38 1.64
CA PHE A 90 -8.38 1.89 0.29
C PHE A 90 -9.08 2.77 -0.75
N TYR A 91 -8.50 2.86 -1.94
CA TYR A 91 -9.15 3.48 -3.10
C TYR A 91 -9.08 2.54 -4.28
N ALA A 92 -10.15 2.48 -5.06
CA ALA A 92 -10.23 1.67 -6.28
C ALA A 92 -10.76 2.52 -7.45
N LEU A 93 -10.12 2.39 -8.61
CA LEU A 93 -10.54 3.05 -9.86
C LEU A 93 -11.18 2.02 -10.78
N ASP A 94 -12.40 2.32 -11.21
CA ASP A 94 -13.13 1.56 -12.23
C ASP A 94 -13.20 2.42 -13.50
N ILE A 95 -12.20 2.25 -14.37
CA ILE A 95 -11.94 3.15 -15.51
C ILE A 95 -13.06 3.05 -16.55
N PRO A 96 -13.51 1.86 -16.99
CA PRO A 96 -14.57 1.76 -18.00
C PRO A 96 -15.88 2.43 -17.57
N ASN A 97 -16.20 2.38 -16.27
CA ASN A 97 -17.40 3.00 -15.73
C ASN A 97 -17.17 4.43 -15.20
N GLY A 98 -15.92 4.91 -15.21
CA GLY A 98 -15.54 6.24 -14.73
C GLY A 98 -15.83 6.46 -13.25
N LYS A 99 -15.66 5.40 -12.43
CA LYS A 99 -15.96 5.44 -10.99
C LYS A 99 -14.71 5.43 -10.12
N VAL A 100 -14.78 6.13 -9.01
CA VAL A 100 -13.76 6.15 -7.95
C VAL A 100 -14.41 5.74 -6.65
N PHE A 101 -13.93 4.65 -6.05
CA PHE A 101 -14.42 4.13 -4.80
C PHE A 101 -13.41 4.34 -3.68
N ARG A 102 -13.92 4.53 -2.46
CA ARG A 102 -13.12 4.64 -1.24
C ARG A 102 -13.65 3.70 -0.17
N SER A 103 -12.78 2.96 0.48
CA SER A 103 -13.07 2.23 1.72
C SER A 103 -12.31 2.85 2.88
N VAL A 104 -12.92 2.92 4.06
CA VAL A 104 -12.28 3.35 5.32
C VAL A 104 -12.25 2.24 6.37
N ASN A 105 -12.65 1.03 5.97
CA ASN A 105 -12.80 -0.13 6.84
C ASN A 105 -12.16 -1.39 6.23
N SER A 106 -11.01 -1.22 5.56
CA SER A 106 -10.19 -2.31 5.01
C SER A 106 -10.89 -3.11 3.91
N GLY A 107 -11.69 -2.43 3.08
CA GLY A 107 -12.40 -3.04 1.95
C GLY A 107 -13.70 -3.76 2.32
N ILE A 108 -14.16 -3.66 3.57
CA ILE A 108 -15.45 -4.25 4.01
C ILE A 108 -16.62 -3.52 3.36
N GLY A 109 -16.51 -2.20 3.17
CA GLY A 109 -17.48 -1.40 2.43
C GLY A 109 -16.82 -0.27 1.67
N TRP A 110 -17.49 0.17 0.61
CA TRP A 110 -16.98 1.17 -0.33
C TRP A 110 -18.00 2.28 -0.59
N ASP A 111 -17.53 3.52 -0.55
CA ASP A 111 -18.27 4.72 -0.94
C ASP A 111 -17.88 5.10 -2.37
N ASP A 112 -18.86 5.39 -3.24
CA ASP A 112 -18.61 6.05 -4.52
C ASP A 112 -18.35 7.55 -4.27
N ILE A 113 -17.09 7.97 -4.46
CA ILE A 113 -16.65 9.36 -4.26
C ILE A 113 -16.52 10.13 -5.59
N THR A 114 -16.96 9.56 -6.71
CA THR A 114 -16.85 10.15 -8.05
C THR A 114 -17.46 11.55 -8.11
N GLY A 115 -18.61 11.75 -7.47
CA GLY A 115 -19.31 13.04 -7.43
C GLY A 115 -18.48 14.15 -6.79
N VAL A 116 -17.68 13.82 -5.77
CA VAL A 116 -16.80 14.78 -5.09
C VAL A 116 -15.71 15.28 -6.03
N LEU A 117 -15.11 14.38 -6.83
CA LEU A 117 -14.13 14.75 -7.84
C LEU A 117 -14.74 15.59 -8.97
N THR A 118 -15.88 15.18 -9.52
CA THR A 118 -16.50 15.91 -10.63
C THR A 118 -16.96 17.30 -10.21
N ASN A 119 -17.40 17.47 -8.96
CA ASN A 119 -17.73 18.79 -8.39
C ASN A 119 -16.50 19.70 -8.28
N ALA A 120 -15.30 19.14 -8.13
CA ALA A 120 -14.04 19.88 -8.18
C ALA A 120 -13.58 20.21 -9.62
N GLY A 121 -14.32 19.77 -10.65
CA GLY A 121 -14.01 20.02 -12.06
C GLY A 121 -13.19 18.94 -12.75
N ALA A 122 -13.04 17.75 -12.13
CA ALA A 122 -12.41 16.61 -12.75
C ALA A 122 -13.28 16.00 -13.85
N ALA A 123 -12.67 15.63 -14.98
CA ALA A 123 -13.33 14.83 -16.01
C ALA A 123 -12.94 13.36 -15.84
N MET A 124 -13.93 12.48 -15.88
CA MET A 124 -13.73 11.02 -15.76
C MET A 124 -13.37 10.39 -17.12
N PRO A 125 -12.72 9.21 -17.13
CA PRO A 125 -12.29 8.43 -15.96
C PRO A 125 -11.07 9.01 -15.24
N ALA A 126 -10.88 8.54 -14.00
CA ALA A 126 -9.61 8.62 -13.29
C ALA A 126 -8.74 7.42 -13.70
N TRP A 127 -7.42 7.62 -13.82
CA TRP A 127 -6.50 6.65 -14.44
C TRP A 127 -5.44 6.12 -13.48
N HIS A 128 -4.96 6.97 -12.58
CA HIS A 128 -3.95 6.63 -11.58
C HIS A 128 -4.32 7.26 -10.24
N ILE A 129 -3.96 6.60 -9.15
CA ILE A 129 -4.14 7.10 -7.79
C ILE A 129 -2.92 6.71 -6.95
N ALA A 130 -2.45 7.65 -6.13
CA ALA A 130 -1.33 7.45 -5.24
C ALA A 130 -1.58 8.18 -3.92
N LEU A 131 -1.16 7.57 -2.81
CA LEU A 131 -1.26 8.13 -1.46
C LEU A 131 0.14 8.44 -0.95
N ALA A 132 0.27 9.46 -0.12
CA ALA A 132 1.50 9.67 0.62
C ALA A 132 1.76 8.49 1.57
N PRO A 133 2.99 7.96 1.63
CA PRO A 133 3.31 6.77 2.43
C PRO A 133 3.21 6.99 3.94
N ASP A 134 3.19 8.24 4.41
CA ASP A 134 3.12 8.65 5.80
C ASP A 134 1.84 9.42 6.16
N ASN A 135 0.94 9.65 5.20
CA ASN A 135 -0.34 10.32 5.43
C ASN A 135 -1.42 9.88 4.43
N HIS A 136 -2.35 9.04 4.87
CA HIS A 136 -3.44 8.55 4.01
C HIS A 136 -4.43 9.65 3.56
N ASN A 137 -4.40 10.84 4.18
CA ASN A 137 -5.25 11.95 3.77
C ASN A 137 -4.70 12.71 2.57
N PHE A 138 -3.39 12.60 2.31
CA PHE A 138 -2.77 13.24 1.15
C PHE A 138 -2.79 12.28 -0.04
N ILE A 139 -3.53 12.65 -1.07
CA ILE A 139 -3.82 11.80 -2.22
C ILE A 139 -3.61 12.60 -3.49
N ALA A 140 -2.99 12.00 -4.49
CA ALA A 140 -2.99 12.50 -5.85
C ALA A 140 -3.76 11.52 -6.75
N ILE A 141 -4.51 12.06 -7.71
CA ILE A 141 -5.25 11.27 -8.69
C ILE A 141 -5.12 11.89 -10.08
N VAL A 142 -4.86 11.06 -11.08
CA VAL A 142 -4.81 11.46 -12.49
C VAL A 142 -6.19 11.29 -13.09
N THR A 143 -6.71 12.32 -13.73
CA THR A 143 -8.01 12.31 -14.39
C THR A 143 -7.91 12.74 -15.85
N SER A 144 -9.03 12.63 -16.56
CA SER A 144 -9.08 12.88 -18.00
C SER A 144 -9.03 14.36 -18.37
N THR A 145 -8.54 14.64 -19.56
CA THR A 145 -8.79 15.85 -20.36
C THR A 145 -8.88 15.43 -21.82
N ALA A 146 -9.99 15.73 -22.48
CA ALA A 146 -10.28 15.24 -23.84
C ALA A 146 -10.03 13.71 -23.97
N ALA A 147 -10.51 12.93 -23.01
CA ALA A 147 -10.35 11.47 -22.91
C ALA A 147 -8.91 10.94 -22.73
N ALA A 148 -7.93 11.79 -22.41
CA ALA A 148 -6.56 11.39 -22.11
C ALA A 148 -6.16 11.66 -20.65
N PRO A 149 -5.34 10.80 -19.99
CA PRO A 149 -4.87 11.01 -18.61
C PRO A 149 -3.89 12.18 -18.52
N ARG A 150 -4.35 13.39 -18.20
CA ARG A 150 -3.51 14.60 -18.27
C ARG A 150 -3.70 15.61 -17.14
N ARG A 151 -4.75 15.46 -16.33
CA ARG A 151 -4.96 16.33 -15.16
C ARG A 151 -4.62 15.60 -13.88
N VAL A 152 -4.14 16.35 -12.90
CA VAL A 152 -3.81 15.83 -11.58
C VAL A 152 -4.57 16.63 -10.55
N PHE A 153 -5.40 15.94 -9.79
CA PHE A 153 -6.10 16.48 -8.63
C PHE A 153 -5.43 15.99 -7.36
N ILE A 154 -5.47 16.82 -6.32
CA ILE A 154 -4.99 16.48 -4.98
C ILE A 154 -6.09 16.61 -3.96
N SER A 155 -6.03 15.75 -2.95
CA SER A 155 -6.84 15.86 -1.74
C SER A 155 -5.92 15.93 -0.52
N LEU A 156 -6.31 16.74 0.46
CA LEU A 156 -5.62 16.87 1.76
C LEU A 156 -6.42 16.24 2.92
N ASP A 157 -7.60 15.71 2.63
CA ASP A 157 -8.60 15.28 3.61
C ASP A 157 -9.19 13.88 3.30
N GLY A 158 -8.42 13.03 2.63
CA GLY A 158 -8.84 11.65 2.35
C GLY A 158 -9.93 11.55 1.27
N GLY A 159 -9.91 12.48 0.32
CA GLY A 159 -10.82 12.50 -0.82
C GLY A 159 -12.20 13.10 -0.52
N ASN A 160 -12.36 13.85 0.58
CA ASN A 160 -13.59 14.57 0.89
C ASN A 160 -13.68 15.91 0.13
N SER A 161 -12.53 16.49 -0.23
CA SER A 161 -12.40 17.61 -1.16
C SER A 161 -11.20 17.41 -2.07
N TRP A 162 -11.26 18.01 -3.26
CA TRP A 162 -10.24 17.89 -4.29
C TRP A 162 -9.92 19.27 -4.89
N HIS A 163 -8.66 19.44 -5.27
CA HIS A 163 -8.14 20.63 -5.92
C HIS A 163 -7.38 20.25 -7.18
N ASP A 164 -7.68 20.93 -8.30
CA ASP A 164 -6.86 20.80 -9.49
C ASP A 164 -5.50 21.48 -9.27
N THR A 165 -4.43 20.77 -9.61
CA THR A 165 -3.06 21.28 -9.56
C THR A 165 -2.67 22.05 -10.83
N ASN A 166 -3.54 22.11 -11.83
CA ASN A 166 -3.27 22.66 -13.16
C ASN A 166 -2.04 21.98 -13.81
N CYS A 167 -2.01 20.65 -13.79
CA CYS A 167 -0.92 19.87 -14.38
C CYS A 167 -0.65 20.26 -15.84
N THR A 168 0.61 20.53 -16.14
CA THR A 168 1.06 21.01 -17.45
C THR A 168 1.42 19.88 -18.42
N ALA A 169 1.07 18.63 -18.10
CA ALA A 169 1.36 17.48 -18.94
C ALA A 169 0.67 17.60 -20.31
N THR A 170 1.46 17.60 -21.38
CA THR A 170 0.96 17.64 -22.77
C THR A 170 0.75 16.24 -23.35
N SER A 171 1.44 15.24 -22.78
CA SER A 171 1.37 13.84 -23.14
C SER A 171 0.60 13.03 -22.09
N ASN A 172 0.29 11.77 -22.39
CA ASN A 172 -0.47 10.92 -21.47
C ASN A 172 0.39 10.62 -20.24
N ILE A 173 -0.16 10.85 -19.06
CA ILE A 173 0.43 10.43 -17.79
C ILE A 173 0.26 8.89 -17.69
N SER A 174 1.35 8.21 -17.38
CA SER A 174 1.43 6.74 -17.25
C SER A 174 2.00 6.29 -15.91
N ALA A 175 2.60 7.20 -15.15
CA ALA A 175 3.10 6.94 -13.80
C ALA A 175 2.71 8.08 -12.87
N LEU A 176 2.40 7.75 -11.61
CA LEU A 176 2.09 8.69 -10.55
C LEU A 176 2.68 8.16 -9.25
N ASP A 177 3.35 9.01 -8.49
CA ASP A 177 3.79 8.70 -7.14
C ASP A 177 3.77 9.95 -6.24
N VAL A 178 3.71 9.73 -4.93
CA VAL A 178 3.71 10.78 -3.91
C VAL A 178 4.82 10.50 -2.92
N SER A 179 5.63 11.53 -2.64
CA SER A 179 6.76 11.39 -1.72
C SER A 179 6.31 11.22 -0.26
N PRO A 180 7.16 10.68 0.63
CA PRO A 180 7.08 10.97 2.05
C PRO A 180 7.16 12.47 2.35
N ASN A 181 6.66 12.91 3.50
CA ASN A 181 6.72 14.31 3.91
C ASN A 181 8.17 14.77 4.15
N ARG A 182 8.57 15.84 3.47
CA ARG A 182 9.84 16.55 3.64
C ARG A 182 9.60 18.07 3.66
N ASN A 183 8.94 18.54 4.71
CA ASN A 183 8.38 19.90 4.81
C ASN A 183 7.27 20.17 3.78
N GLY A 184 6.56 19.13 3.37
CA GLY A 184 5.71 19.10 2.19
C GLY A 184 5.70 17.74 1.51
N TYR A 185 4.72 17.52 0.65
CA TYR A 185 4.68 16.39 -0.27
C TYR A 185 5.08 16.85 -1.66
N ASP A 186 5.90 16.07 -2.33
CA ASP A 186 6.13 16.19 -3.76
C ASP A 186 5.30 15.13 -4.48
N ILE A 187 4.78 15.49 -5.65
CA ILE A 187 4.07 14.59 -6.55
C ILE A 187 4.92 14.47 -7.80
N MET A 188 5.10 13.25 -8.28
CA MET A 188 5.78 12.96 -9.52
C MET A 188 4.81 12.32 -10.50
N VAL A 189 4.80 12.80 -11.73
CA VAL A 189 4.15 12.13 -12.85
C VAL A 189 5.14 11.80 -13.94
N GLY A 190 5.01 10.60 -14.48
CA GLY A 190 5.70 10.18 -15.70
C GLY A 190 4.77 10.24 -16.88
N THR A 191 5.24 10.75 -18.01
CA THR A 191 4.46 10.83 -19.24
C THR A 191 4.97 9.88 -20.31
N ARG A 192 4.09 9.53 -21.25
CA ARG A 192 4.40 8.73 -22.44
C ARG A 192 3.79 9.33 -23.70
N THR A 193 4.55 9.21 -24.77
CA THR A 193 4.19 9.62 -26.14
C THR A 193 3.90 8.43 -27.04
N GLY A 194 4.36 7.23 -26.68
CA GLY A 194 4.41 6.05 -27.53
C GLY A 194 5.63 6.01 -28.46
N ALA A 195 6.46 7.06 -28.43
CA ALA A 195 7.66 7.21 -29.27
C ALA A 195 8.95 7.36 -28.44
N GLY A 196 8.88 7.20 -27.11
CA GLY A 196 10.04 7.34 -26.24
C GLY A 196 10.45 8.79 -25.95
N ASN A 197 9.53 9.75 -26.11
CA ASN A 197 9.77 11.19 -25.86
C ASN A 197 8.96 11.72 -24.67
N GLY A 198 8.58 10.86 -23.74
CA GLY A 198 8.01 11.27 -22.46
C GLY A 198 9.00 12.02 -21.58
N ASP A 199 8.49 12.51 -20.45
CA ASP A 199 9.19 13.30 -19.45
C ASP A 199 8.64 13.00 -18.05
N ILE A 200 9.40 13.40 -17.02
CA ILE A 200 8.98 13.45 -15.62
C ILE A 200 8.60 14.89 -15.29
N LEU A 201 7.42 15.08 -14.69
CA LEU A 201 7.05 16.36 -14.08
C LEU A 201 6.90 16.19 -12.58
N THR A 202 7.38 17.18 -11.81
CA THR A 202 7.22 17.22 -10.35
C THR A 202 6.41 18.44 -9.93
N TYR A 203 5.64 18.26 -8.86
CA TYR A 203 4.83 19.29 -8.22
C TYR A 203 5.07 19.28 -6.72
N ARG A 204 5.39 20.45 -6.15
CA ARG A 204 5.55 20.60 -4.70
C ARG A 204 4.25 21.10 -4.07
N ALA A 205 3.64 20.33 -3.19
CA ALA A 205 2.34 20.68 -2.61
C ALA A 205 2.36 21.83 -1.59
N VAL A 206 3.52 22.37 -1.24
CA VAL A 206 3.67 23.47 -0.27
C VAL A 206 3.56 24.82 -0.97
N GLY A 207 2.69 25.69 -0.46
CA GLY A 207 2.64 27.10 -0.88
C GLY A 207 2.07 27.35 -2.28
N ILE A 208 1.24 26.42 -2.80
CA ILE A 208 0.76 26.38 -4.19
C ILE A 208 1.95 26.19 -5.14
N GLY A 209 2.43 24.95 -5.24
CA GLY A 209 3.52 24.63 -6.15
C GLY A 209 3.17 24.87 -7.61
N ASN A 210 4.21 24.84 -8.44
CA ASN A 210 4.08 24.79 -9.89
C ASN A 210 4.67 23.47 -10.38
N TRP A 211 4.06 22.92 -11.42
CA TRP A 211 4.64 21.79 -12.14
C TRP A 211 5.93 22.21 -12.84
N ALA A 212 6.96 21.38 -12.73
CA ALA A 212 8.22 21.58 -13.45
C ALA A 212 8.61 20.31 -14.19
N SER A 213 8.95 20.46 -15.48
CA SER A 213 9.65 19.44 -16.24
C SER A 213 11.00 19.16 -15.60
N GLN A 214 11.35 17.88 -15.50
CA GLN A 214 12.63 17.43 -14.95
C GLN A 214 13.65 17.12 -16.05
N GLY A 215 13.36 17.50 -17.31
CA GLY A 215 14.25 17.34 -18.46
C GLY A 215 14.58 15.88 -18.78
N PHE A 216 13.73 14.95 -18.37
CA PHE A 216 13.91 13.53 -18.68
C PHE A 216 13.44 13.26 -20.11
N VAL A 217 14.06 12.29 -20.80
CA VAL A 217 13.69 11.91 -22.17
C VAL A 217 13.48 10.39 -22.21
N GLY A 218 12.22 9.99 -22.28
CA GLY A 218 11.82 8.58 -22.34
C GLY A 218 10.35 8.43 -21.97
N ASP A 219 9.65 7.46 -22.57
CA ASP A 219 8.30 7.12 -22.13
C ASP A 219 8.37 6.45 -20.76
N VAL A 220 7.88 7.15 -19.75
CA VAL A 220 7.98 6.71 -18.35
C VAL A 220 6.92 5.65 -18.07
N LEU A 221 7.35 4.44 -17.77
CA LEU A 221 6.47 3.29 -17.52
C LEU A 221 6.05 3.19 -16.06
N THR A 222 6.96 3.55 -15.15
CA THR A 222 6.70 3.68 -13.71
C THR A 222 7.77 4.58 -13.09
N ALA A 223 7.44 5.22 -11.97
CA ALA A 223 8.30 6.14 -11.27
C ALA A 223 7.99 6.07 -9.77
N LYS A 224 9.03 6.02 -8.92
CA LYS A 224 8.90 5.93 -7.47
C LYS A 224 9.87 6.86 -6.75
N PHE A 225 9.37 7.51 -5.71
CA PHE A 225 10.23 8.15 -4.70
C PHE A 225 10.89 7.09 -3.84
N SER A 226 12.11 7.36 -3.37
CA SER A 226 12.73 6.56 -2.32
C SER A 226 11.85 6.54 -1.06
N PRO A 227 11.71 5.40 -0.36
CA PRO A 227 11.10 5.37 0.96
C PRO A 227 11.81 6.30 1.97
N SER A 228 13.09 6.62 1.73
CA SER A 228 13.90 7.56 2.51
C SER A 228 14.12 8.89 1.80
N TYR A 229 13.22 9.29 0.89
CA TYR A 229 13.33 10.50 0.07
C TYR A 229 13.61 11.78 0.87
N ALA A 230 13.10 11.88 2.11
CA ALA A 230 13.40 13.01 2.98
C ALA A 230 14.91 13.20 3.26
N ALA A 231 15.67 12.09 3.25
CA ALA A 231 17.10 12.04 3.53
C ALA A 231 17.96 11.94 2.26
N ASP A 232 17.53 11.17 1.25
CA ASP A 232 18.35 10.85 0.07
C ASP A 232 17.92 11.57 -1.22
N ALA A 233 16.74 12.20 -1.22
CA ALA A 233 16.12 12.85 -2.37
C ALA A 233 16.12 12.00 -3.66
N SER A 234 16.15 10.68 -3.53
CA SER A 234 16.36 9.77 -4.65
C SER A 234 15.04 9.38 -5.30
N LEU A 235 15.06 9.27 -6.63
CA LEU A 235 13.98 8.80 -7.48
C LEU A 235 14.45 7.60 -8.29
N VAL A 236 13.57 6.65 -8.54
CA VAL A 236 13.81 5.55 -9.48
C VAL A 236 12.69 5.52 -10.52
N ILE A 237 13.06 5.37 -11.79
CA ILE A 237 12.10 5.29 -12.90
C ILE A 237 12.46 4.14 -13.83
N VAL A 238 11.45 3.50 -14.40
CA VAL A 238 11.60 2.62 -15.57
C VAL A 238 11.06 3.37 -16.77
N ALA A 239 11.86 3.53 -17.80
CA ALA A 239 11.48 4.26 -19.00
C ALA A 239 11.89 3.49 -20.26
N SER A 240 11.08 3.62 -21.31
CA SER A 240 11.37 3.06 -22.62
C SER A 240 11.61 4.16 -23.65
N SER A 241 12.51 3.88 -24.59
CA SER A 241 12.86 4.77 -25.70
C SER A 241 12.88 3.98 -27.02
N ALA A 242 13.30 4.62 -28.10
CA ALA A 242 13.57 3.95 -29.37
C ALA A 242 14.72 2.92 -29.28
N THR A 243 15.58 3.00 -28.26
CA THR A 243 16.79 2.17 -28.14
C THR A 243 16.66 1.07 -27.09
N GLY A 244 15.62 1.07 -26.27
CA GLY A 244 15.38 0.03 -25.26
C GLY A 244 14.63 0.53 -24.03
N THR A 245 14.54 -0.32 -23.01
CA THR A 245 13.95 -0.02 -21.70
C THR A 245 15.02 -0.02 -20.64
N THR A 246 15.04 1.01 -19.79
CA THR A 246 16.09 1.23 -18.79
C THR A 246 15.52 1.61 -17.43
N ILE A 247 16.22 1.21 -16.38
CA ILE A 247 16.07 1.76 -15.03
C ILE A 247 17.00 2.98 -14.93
N ASN A 248 16.46 4.10 -14.47
CA ASN A 248 17.21 5.33 -14.24
C ASN A 248 17.05 5.76 -12.79
N LEU A 249 18.11 6.33 -12.22
CA LEU A 249 18.12 6.88 -10.88
C LEU A 249 18.37 8.38 -10.95
N GLY A 250 17.54 9.14 -10.27
CA GLY A 250 17.63 10.61 -10.20
C GLY A 250 17.84 11.09 -8.77
N ILE A 251 18.54 12.21 -8.60
CA ILE A 251 18.60 12.95 -7.33
C ILE A 251 17.84 14.26 -7.53
N HIS A 252 16.77 14.45 -6.77
CA HIS A 252 15.89 15.60 -6.88
C HIS A 252 16.31 16.73 -5.93
N ASP A 253 16.72 17.86 -6.49
CA ASP A 253 16.95 19.07 -5.71
C ASP A 253 15.64 19.83 -5.55
N THR A 254 14.99 19.60 -4.41
CA THR A 254 13.73 20.24 -4.08
C THR A 254 13.85 21.77 -3.95
N ALA A 255 15.03 22.35 -3.70
CA ALA A 255 15.17 23.80 -3.54
C ALA A 255 15.00 24.53 -4.88
N VAL A 256 15.49 23.93 -5.96
CA VAL A 256 15.37 24.45 -7.33
C VAL A 256 14.32 23.71 -8.17
N ASN A 257 13.73 22.63 -7.65
CA ASN A 257 12.74 21.77 -8.32
C ASN A 257 13.27 21.14 -9.63
N THR A 258 14.50 20.63 -9.59
CA THR A 258 15.13 19.94 -10.72
C THR A 258 15.69 18.59 -10.30
N THR A 259 15.89 17.69 -11.25
CA THR A 259 16.43 16.35 -11.00
C THR A 259 17.71 16.14 -11.79
N ASN A 260 18.75 15.64 -11.13
CA ASN A 260 19.97 15.20 -11.79
C ASN A 260 19.89 13.69 -12.10
N TRP A 261 19.68 13.37 -13.38
CA TRP A 261 19.62 12.00 -13.90
C TRP A 261 21.00 11.42 -14.27
N GLY A 262 22.06 12.23 -14.30
CA GLY A 262 23.38 11.82 -14.76
C GLY A 262 24.26 11.14 -13.71
N THR A 263 23.80 11.05 -12.46
CA THR A 263 24.60 10.52 -11.34
C THR A 263 24.93 9.04 -11.52
N TRP A 264 23.99 8.26 -12.06
CA TRP A 264 24.14 6.86 -12.34
C TRP A 264 23.64 6.59 -13.75
N GLY A 265 24.48 6.01 -14.60
CA GLY A 265 24.09 5.69 -15.98
C GLY A 265 22.88 4.75 -16.01
N PRO A 266 22.02 4.83 -17.05
CA PRO A 266 20.87 3.94 -17.19
C PRO A 266 21.29 2.47 -17.19
N VAL A 267 20.49 1.62 -16.55
CA VAL A 267 20.67 0.16 -16.56
C VAL A 267 19.60 -0.45 -17.46
N GLU A 268 20.01 -1.10 -18.54
CA GLU A 268 19.08 -1.75 -19.46
C GLU A 268 18.35 -2.92 -18.79
N VAL A 269 17.03 -3.00 -18.99
CA VAL A 269 16.16 -4.08 -18.50
C VAL A 269 16.10 -5.17 -19.56
N THR A 270 17.08 -6.08 -19.55
CA THR A 270 17.17 -7.18 -20.49
C THR A 270 17.72 -8.45 -19.83
N THR A 271 17.23 -9.62 -20.25
CA THR A 271 17.85 -10.92 -19.95
C THR A 271 18.75 -11.40 -21.09
N GLY A 272 18.71 -10.71 -22.24
CA GLY A 272 19.57 -10.95 -23.40
C GLY A 272 20.86 -10.13 -23.34
N GLY A 273 21.43 -9.87 -24.52
CA GLY A 273 22.57 -8.96 -24.67
C GLY A 273 22.17 -7.49 -24.60
N THR A 274 23.15 -6.61 -24.62
CA THR A 274 22.92 -5.16 -24.74
C THR A 274 22.11 -4.83 -26.00
N GLY A 275 21.10 -3.97 -25.86
CA GLY A 275 20.24 -3.52 -26.95
C GLY A 275 19.11 -4.49 -27.31
N THR A 276 18.80 -5.46 -26.45
CA THR A 276 17.72 -6.43 -26.70
C THR A 276 16.51 -6.22 -25.79
N SER A 277 16.50 -5.19 -24.95
CA SER A 277 15.30 -4.82 -24.18
C SER A 277 14.16 -4.35 -25.10
N PRO A 278 12.89 -4.52 -24.68
CA PRO A 278 11.74 -3.94 -25.39
C PRO A 278 11.89 -2.43 -25.57
N THR A 279 11.43 -1.89 -26.69
CA THR A 279 11.41 -0.45 -26.96
C THR A 279 10.07 0.18 -26.59
N ALA A 280 9.94 1.50 -26.70
CA ALA A 280 8.66 2.22 -26.49
C ALA A 280 7.51 1.70 -27.38
N ALA A 281 7.82 1.07 -28.51
CA ALA A 281 6.80 0.44 -29.38
C ALA A 281 6.30 -0.91 -28.85
N ASN A 282 6.98 -1.52 -27.88
CA ASN A 282 6.73 -2.88 -27.41
C ASN A 282 6.14 -2.96 -26.00
N VAL A 283 6.37 -1.94 -25.15
CA VAL A 283 5.96 -1.93 -23.74
C VAL A 283 5.16 -0.68 -23.41
N ILE A 284 4.06 -0.85 -22.67
CA ILE A 284 3.12 0.23 -22.34
C ILE A 284 2.97 0.50 -20.84
N GLY A 285 3.63 -0.29 -19.99
CA GLY A 285 3.63 -0.16 -18.54
C GLY A 285 4.70 -1.04 -17.88
N ALA A 286 5.01 -0.73 -16.62
CA ALA A 286 5.90 -1.50 -15.75
C ALA A 286 5.50 -1.24 -14.29
N ASP A 287 6.10 -1.96 -13.35
CA ASP A 287 5.87 -1.78 -11.91
C ASP A 287 7.21 -1.88 -11.15
N LEU A 288 7.30 -1.19 -10.00
CA LEU A 288 8.50 -1.07 -9.14
C LEU A 288 8.17 -1.31 -7.68
#